data_AF-A0A135RT40-F1
#
_entry.id   AF-A0A135RT40-F1
#
_cell.length_a   1.000
_cell.length_b   1.000
_cell.length_c   1.000
_cell.angle_alpha   90.00
_cell.angle_beta   90.00
_cell.angle_gamma   90.00
#
_symmetry.space_group_name_H-M   'P 1'
#
loop_
_entity.id
_entity.type
_entity.pdbx_description
1 polymer ?
#
loop_
_entity_poly.entity_id
_entity_poly.type
_entity_poly.pdbx_seq_one_letter_code
_entity_poly.pdbx_strand_id
1 'polypeptide(L)'
;MGQQGRQVQTKIRYFDDPGVPLVPMIIGGPEPGKPQPKVEIPTTITDITGRENDFTLDVQGFHYVKHQSQLTNWDDDEEIKRVNYPEMEKLCYKVLSETENMPKPCLVHIMTHIIRRGPKDGEGPKGPAPLYGVHVDQSFKAAEGVAERWLKERAEELLKKPRYQIINASEH
;
A
#
# COMPACT_ATOMS: atom_id res chain seq x y z
N MET A 1 4.30 31.14 10.84
CA MET A 1 5.25 30.34 10.04
C MET A 1 5.55 29.10 10.86
N GLY A 2 5.03 27.93 10.47
CA GLY A 2 5.26 26.68 11.19
C GLY A 2 6.75 26.32 11.14
N GLN A 3 7.31 25.87 12.26
CA GLN A 3 8.69 25.37 12.30
C GLN A 3 8.85 24.24 11.28
N GLN A 4 9.89 24.31 10.46
CA GLN A 4 10.24 23.22 9.56
C GLN A 4 10.58 21.98 10.41
N GLY A 5 9.92 20.86 10.14
CA GLY A 5 10.13 19.63 10.90
C GLY A 5 11.59 19.17 10.83
N ARG A 6 12.01 18.37 11.81
CA ARG A 6 13.37 17.84 11.90
C ARG A 6 13.74 17.15 10.59
N GLN A 7 14.91 17.47 10.06
CA GLN A 7 15.43 16.83 8.85
C GLN A 7 16.49 15.78 9.19
N VAL A 8 16.46 14.69 8.44
CA VAL A 8 17.45 13.61 8.50
C VAL A 8 17.99 13.37 7.10
N GLN A 9 19.31 13.39 6.95
CA GLN A 9 19.99 13.00 5.72
C GLN A 9 20.19 11.49 5.71
N THR A 10 19.80 10.84 4.63
CA THR A 10 19.96 9.39 4.46
C THR A 10 20.19 9.05 2.99
N LYS A 11 20.26 7.76 2.69
CA LYS A 11 20.23 7.24 1.33
C LYS A 11 19.04 6.29 1.20
N ILE A 12 18.31 6.41 0.09
CA ILE A 12 17.19 5.53 -0.24
C ILE A 12 17.55 4.72 -1.49
N ARG A 13 17.21 3.43 -1.49
CA ARG A 13 17.47 2.50 -2.60
C ARG A 13 16.32 2.52 -3.60
N TYR A 14 16.57 3.05 -4.79
CA TYR A 14 15.64 3.08 -5.93
C TYR A 14 15.99 2.00 -6.95
N PHE A 15 15.04 1.69 -7.83
CA PHE A 15 15.31 0.86 -9.00
C PHE A 15 16.24 1.57 -9.97
N ASP A 16 17.29 0.88 -10.41
CA ASP A 16 18.28 1.41 -11.36
C ASP A 16 17.94 0.88 -12.75
N ASP A 17 17.20 1.67 -13.53
CA ASP A 17 16.67 1.27 -14.83
C ASP A 17 17.80 1.01 -15.83
N PRO A 18 18.01 -0.25 -16.28
CA PRO A 18 19.09 -0.57 -17.20
C PRO A 18 18.81 -0.10 -18.65
N GLY A 19 17.66 0.54 -18.92
CA GLY A 19 17.27 1.01 -20.25
C GLY A 19 16.88 -0.12 -21.21
N VAL A 20 16.75 -1.35 -20.71
CA VAL A 20 16.33 -2.54 -21.46
C VAL A 20 15.15 -3.22 -20.77
N PRO A 21 14.26 -3.91 -21.50
CA PRO A 21 13.17 -4.66 -20.90
C PRO A 21 13.70 -5.66 -19.86
N LEU A 22 13.11 -5.63 -18.67
CA LEU A 22 13.45 -6.57 -17.60
C LEU A 22 12.77 -7.91 -17.86
N VAL A 23 13.47 -8.99 -17.50
CA VAL A 23 12.83 -10.29 -17.30
C VAL A 23 11.95 -10.20 -16.05
N PRO A 24 10.64 -10.50 -16.13
CA PRO A 24 9.76 -10.47 -14.97
C PRO A 24 10.27 -11.39 -13.85
N MET A 25 10.29 -10.88 -12.62
CA MET A 25 10.50 -11.72 -11.45
C MET A 25 9.18 -12.41 -11.09
N ILE A 26 9.12 -13.73 -11.24
CA ILE A 26 7.95 -14.51 -10.81
C ILE A 26 8.17 -14.96 -9.37
N ILE A 27 7.48 -14.31 -8.44
CA ILE A 27 7.48 -14.71 -7.03
C ILE A 27 6.73 -16.04 -6.90
N GLY A 28 7.38 -17.06 -6.32
CA GLY A 28 6.81 -18.42 -6.21
C GLY A 28 6.92 -19.26 -7.48
N GLY A 29 7.65 -18.80 -8.49
CA GLY A 29 8.00 -19.58 -9.67
C GLY A 29 9.04 -20.68 -9.39
N PRO A 30 9.34 -21.54 -10.39
CA PRO A 30 10.29 -22.64 -10.24
C PRO A 30 11.74 -22.16 -10.06
N GLU A 31 12.06 -20.95 -10.51
CA GLU A 31 13.39 -20.35 -10.36
C GLU A 31 13.38 -19.25 -9.29
N PRO A 32 14.46 -19.13 -8.49
CA PRO A 32 14.64 -18.00 -7.59
C PRO A 32 14.62 -16.67 -8.36
N GLY A 33 13.87 -15.70 -7.84
CA GLY A 33 13.82 -14.36 -8.42
C GLY A 33 15.20 -13.71 -8.46
N LYS A 34 15.61 -13.22 -9.64
CA LYS A 34 16.88 -12.49 -9.79
C LYS A 34 16.76 -11.08 -9.19
N PRO A 35 17.66 -10.67 -8.28
CA PRO A 35 17.62 -9.32 -7.72
C PRO A 35 17.61 -8.26 -8.83
N GLN A 36 16.70 -7.30 -8.71
CA GLN A 36 16.66 -6.16 -9.62
C GLN A 36 17.77 -5.16 -9.25
N PRO A 37 18.40 -4.50 -10.23
CA PRO A 37 19.43 -3.50 -9.97
C PRO A 37 18.87 -2.34 -9.13
N LYS A 38 19.69 -1.83 -8.21
CA LYS A 38 19.33 -0.76 -7.28
C LYS A 38 20.44 0.29 -7.21
N VAL A 39 20.01 1.54 -7.08
CA VAL A 39 20.90 2.70 -6.89
C VAL A 39 20.53 3.41 -5.59
N GLU A 40 21.55 3.83 -4.83
CA GLU A 40 21.37 4.66 -3.63
C GLU A 40 21.32 6.13 -4.01
N ILE A 41 20.24 6.81 -3.65
CA ILE A 41 20.07 8.25 -3.88
C ILE A 41 20.12 8.95 -2.52
N PRO A 42 21.01 9.95 -2.32
CA PRO A 42 20.97 10.82 -1.14
C PRO A 42 19.62 11.53 -1.05
N THR A 43 18.97 11.42 0.11
CA THR A 43 17.63 11.96 0.33
C THR A 43 17.55 12.66 1.68
N THR A 44 16.91 13.82 1.70
CA THR A 44 16.51 14.50 2.93
C THR A 44 15.10 14.07 3.30
N ILE A 45 14.93 13.43 4.46
CA ILE A 45 13.63 13.12 5.05
C ILE A 45 13.26 14.23 6.01
N THR A 46 12.04 14.77 5.90
CA THR A 46 11.51 15.78 6.80
C THR A 46 10.44 15.15 7.68
N ASP A 47 10.60 15.26 9.00
CA ASP A 47 9.60 14.86 9.97
C ASP A 47 8.33 15.73 9.83
N ILE A 48 7.18 15.08 9.81
CA ILE A 48 5.88 15.74 9.65
C ILE A 48 5.06 15.76 10.94
N THR A 49 5.62 15.31 12.07
CA THR A 49 4.92 15.21 13.35
C THR A 49 4.22 16.53 13.70
N GLY A 50 2.92 16.45 13.99
CA GLY A 50 2.06 17.60 14.27
C GLY A 50 1.51 18.33 13.04
N ARG A 51 1.83 17.86 11.83
CA ARG A 51 1.35 18.37 10.53
C ARG A 51 0.71 17.29 9.68
N GLU A 52 0.28 16.19 10.27
CA GLU A 52 -0.25 15.03 9.56
C GLU A 52 -1.49 15.39 8.72
N ASN A 53 -2.28 16.35 9.21
CA ASN A 53 -3.47 16.86 8.52
C ASN A 53 -3.17 17.71 7.28
N ASP A 54 -1.92 18.14 7.08
CA ASP A 54 -1.51 18.91 5.90
C ASP A 54 -1.33 18.01 4.65
N PHE A 55 -1.45 16.69 4.82
CA PHE A 55 -1.23 15.70 3.78
C PHE A 55 -2.55 15.00 3.42
N THR A 56 -2.98 15.13 2.18
CA THR A 56 -4.23 14.57 1.67
C THR A 56 -3.99 13.64 0.49
N LEU A 57 -4.94 12.73 0.25
CA LEU A 57 -4.85 11.78 -0.86
C LEU A 57 -4.80 12.47 -2.23
N ASP A 58 -5.50 13.58 -2.41
CA ASP A 58 -5.59 14.29 -3.70
C ASP A 58 -4.32 15.10 -4.02
N VAL A 59 -3.58 15.55 -3.01
CA VAL A 59 -2.37 16.38 -3.19
C VAL A 59 -1.08 15.56 -3.09
N GLN A 60 -0.90 14.76 -2.04
CA GLN A 60 0.34 14.00 -1.81
C GLN A 60 0.21 12.50 -2.08
N GLY A 61 -1.00 11.99 -2.33
CA GLY A 61 -1.22 10.57 -2.57
C GLY A 61 -1.22 9.70 -1.31
N PHE A 62 -1.18 10.30 -0.12
CA PHE A 62 -1.35 9.62 1.17
C PHE A 62 -2.06 10.53 2.16
N HIS A 63 -2.70 9.94 3.16
CA HIS A 63 -3.42 10.65 4.20
C HIS A 63 -3.32 9.89 5.52
N TYR A 64 -3.13 10.61 6.62
CA TYR A 64 -3.07 10.02 7.95
C TYR A 64 -4.44 10.06 8.60
N VAL A 65 -4.85 8.93 9.16
CA VAL A 65 -6.15 8.82 9.84
C VAL A 65 -5.93 8.25 11.23
N LYS A 66 -6.42 8.96 12.24
CA LYS A 66 -6.51 8.41 13.60
C LYS A 66 -7.75 7.54 13.68
N HIS A 67 -7.54 6.24 13.72
CA HIS A 67 -8.59 5.25 13.81
C HIS A 67 -8.14 4.13 14.75
N GLN A 68 -9.03 3.70 15.64
CA GLN A 68 -8.76 2.58 16.54
C GLN A 68 -9.55 1.37 16.05
N SER A 69 -8.83 0.31 15.69
CA SER A 69 -9.44 -0.92 15.20
C SER A 69 -10.19 -1.64 16.32
N GLN A 70 -11.35 -2.22 15.99
CA GLN A 70 -12.04 -3.15 16.90
C GLN A 70 -11.38 -4.54 16.89
N LEU A 71 -10.61 -4.85 15.85
CA LEU A 71 -9.86 -6.09 15.79
C LEU A 71 -8.69 -6.02 16.77
N THR A 72 -8.65 -6.95 17.71
CA THR A 72 -7.56 -7.08 18.69
C THR A 72 -6.65 -8.27 18.40
N ASN A 73 -7.18 -9.30 17.75
CA ASN A 73 -6.48 -10.52 17.41
C ASN A 73 -6.12 -10.55 15.92
N TRP A 74 -4.85 -10.23 15.62
CA TRP A 74 -4.31 -10.26 14.27
C TRP A 74 -3.81 -11.65 13.85
N ASP A 75 -3.95 -12.68 14.68
CA ASP A 75 -3.52 -14.05 14.36
C ASP A 75 -4.60 -14.91 13.69
N ASP A 76 -5.84 -14.43 13.62
CA ASP A 76 -6.97 -15.14 13.02
C ASP A 76 -7.44 -14.44 11.73
N ASP A 77 -7.15 -15.07 10.59
CA ASP A 77 -7.50 -14.60 9.24
C ASP A 77 -9.02 -14.45 9.04
N GLU A 78 -9.82 -15.33 9.62
CA GLU A 78 -11.28 -15.26 9.54
C GLU A 78 -11.83 -14.15 10.44
N GLU A 79 -11.22 -13.94 11.61
CA GLU A 79 -11.54 -12.79 12.45
C GLU A 79 -11.21 -11.46 11.77
N ILE A 80 -10.05 -11.35 11.11
CA ILE A 80 -9.65 -10.19 10.31
C ILE A 80 -10.70 -9.90 9.23
N LYS A 81 -11.06 -10.90 8.43
CA LYS A 81 -12.07 -10.74 7.38
C LYS A 81 -13.43 -10.35 7.94
N ARG A 82 -13.83 -10.91 9.09
CA ARG A 82 -15.14 -10.65 9.68
C ARG A 82 -15.24 -9.28 10.35
N VAL A 83 -14.16 -8.81 10.97
CA VAL A 83 -14.15 -7.57 11.78
C VAL A 83 -13.49 -6.41 11.03
N ASN A 84 -12.24 -6.60 10.60
CA ASN A 84 -11.44 -5.52 10.03
C ASN A 84 -11.85 -5.17 8.60
N TYR A 85 -12.24 -6.12 7.75
CA TYR A 85 -12.61 -5.77 6.37
C TYR A 85 -13.82 -4.82 6.28
N PRO A 86 -14.97 -5.07 6.96
CA PRO A 86 -16.09 -4.14 6.94
C PRO A 86 -15.75 -2.79 7.60
N GLU A 87 -14.85 -2.80 8.58
CA GLU A 87 -14.39 -1.60 9.25
C GLU A 87 -13.54 -0.73 8.32
N MET A 88 -12.57 -1.33 7.64
CA MET A 88 -11.71 -0.67 6.67
C MET A 88 -12.49 -0.21 5.43
N GLU A 89 -13.50 -0.96 4.99
CA GLU A 89 -14.39 -0.53 3.91
C GLU A 89 -15.09 0.79 4.28
N LYS A 90 -15.66 0.87 5.50
CA LYS A 90 -16.31 2.09 6.01
C LYS A 90 -15.32 3.24 6.19
N LEU A 91 -14.13 2.95 6.72
CA LEU A 91 -13.10 3.97 6.93
C LEU A 91 -12.64 4.55 5.60
N CYS A 92 -12.27 3.70 4.63
CA CYS A 92 -11.87 4.12 3.29
C CYS A 92 -12.98 4.89 2.59
N TYR A 93 -14.23 4.43 2.65
CA TYR A 93 -15.37 5.14 2.09
C TYR A 93 -15.50 6.55 2.68
N LYS A 94 -15.40 6.67 4.01
CA LYS A 94 -15.47 7.95 4.72
C LYS A 94 -14.36 8.89 4.28
N VAL A 95 -13.10 8.45 4.37
CA VAL A 95 -11.91 9.26 4.02
C VAL A 95 -11.99 9.74 2.57
N LEU A 96 -12.30 8.85 1.63
CA LEU A 96 -12.44 9.22 0.21
C LEU A 96 -13.59 10.19 -0.03
N SER A 97 -14.70 10.05 0.71
CA SER A 97 -15.85 10.95 0.59
C SER A 97 -15.61 12.33 1.20
N GLU A 98 -14.71 12.42 2.17
CA GLU A 98 -14.33 13.68 2.86
C GLU A 98 -13.11 14.35 2.20
N THR A 99 -12.35 13.64 1.37
CA THR A 99 -11.21 14.21 0.63
C THR A 99 -11.71 15.15 -0.46
N GLU A 100 -11.18 16.38 -0.47
CA GLU A 100 -11.52 17.37 -1.49
C GLU A 100 -11.12 16.87 -2.89
N ASN A 101 -11.89 17.27 -3.92
CA ASN A 101 -11.62 16.93 -5.33
C ASN A 101 -11.66 15.43 -5.69
N MET A 102 -12.00 14.55 -4.74
CA MET A 102 -12.15 13.12 -4.96
C MET A 102 -13.63 12.75 -5.12
N PRO A 103 -13.99 11.93 -6.12
CA PRO A 103 -15.36 11.46 -6.26
C PRO A 103 -15.69 10.48 -5.12
N LYS A 104 -16.93 10.54 -4.64
CA LYS A 104 -17.44 9.52 -3.71
C LYS A 104 -17.34 8.13 -4.36
N PRO A 105 -16.76 7.13 -3.68
CA PRO A 105 -16.62 5.81 -4.25
C PRO A 105 -17.99 5.14 -4.39
N CYS A 106 -18.27 4.54 -5.55
CA CYS A 106 -19.48 3.72 -5.73
C CYS A 106 -19.31 2.30 -5.17
N LEU A 107 -18.06 1.87 -4.97
CA LEU A 107 -17.68 0.60 -4.38
C LEU A 107 -16.33 0.75 -3.69
N VAL A 108 -16.20 0.19 -2.50
CA VAL A 108 -14.92 -0.11 -1.86
C VAL A 108 -14.86 -1.63 -1.71
N HIS A 109 -13.73 -2.25 -2.08
CA HIS A 109 -13.56 -3.69 -1.98
C HIS A 109 -12.19 -4.02 -1.41
N ILE A 110 -12.18 -4.75 -0.29
CA ILE A 110 -10.93 -5.23 0.31
C ILE A 110 -10.49 -6.49 -0.42
N MET A 111 -9.39 -6.38 -1.17
CA MET A 111 -8.84 -7.49 -1.95
C MET A 111 -8.20 -8.54 -1.06
N THR A 112 -7.21 -8.10 -0.26
CA THR A 112 -6.38 -8.99 0.56
C THR A 112 -5.76 -8.18 1.69
N HIS A 113 -5.20 -8.88 2.66
CA HIS A 113 -4.36 -8.30 3.69
C HIS A 113 -3.04 -9.08 3.76
N ILE A 114 -1.99 -8.40 4.20
CA ILE A 114 -0.67 -9.01 4.42
C ILE A 114 -0.23 -8.64 5.82
N ILE A 115 0.01 -9.66 6.65
CA ILE A 115 0.61 -9.46 7.96
C ILE A 115 2.10 -9.69 7.85
N ARG A 116 2.88 -8.63 8.02
CA ARG A 116 4.34 -8.71 8.02
C ARG A 116 4.84 -8.94 9.44
N ARG A 117 5.35 -10.14 9.71
CA ARG A 117 6.03 -10.49 10.97
C ARG A 117 7.48 -10.84 10.67
N GLY A 118 8.40 -10.12 11.31
CA GLY A 118 9.78 -10.58 11.38
C GLY A 118 9.86 -11.90 12.18
N PRO A 119 10.86 -12.75 11.92
CA PRO A 119 11.11 -13.88 12.81
C PRO A 119 11.37 -13.36 14.23
N LYS A 120 10.77 -14.02 15.24
CA LYS A 120 11.24 -13.87 16.62
C LYS A 120 12.57 -14.60 16.76
N ASP A 121 13.41 -14.20 17.71
CA ASP A 121 14.69 -14.87 17.95
C ASP A 121 14.49 -16.39 18.14
N GLY A 122 15.16 -17.19 17.30
CA GLY A 122 15.09 -18.66 17.33
C GLY A 122 13.93 -19.29 16.54
N GLU A 123 13.05 -18.51 15.90
CA GLU A 123 11.99 -19.04 15.03
C GLU A 123 12.38 -19.01 13.55
N GLY A 124 11.85 -19.98 12.78
CA GLY A 124 11.90 -19.93 11.32
C GLY A 124 11.06 -18.78 10.73
N PRO A 125 11.21 -18.46 9.43
CA PRO A 125 10.48 -17.36 8.80
C PRO A 125 8.96 -17.58 8.87
N LYS A 126 8.23 -16.68 9.55
CA LYS A 126 6.76 -16.75 9.73
C LYS A 126 5.95 -15.91 8.75
N GLY A 127 6.60 -15.27 7.78
CA GLY A 127 5.91 -14.43 6.81
C GLY A 127 6.87 -13.56 6.00
N PRO A 128 6.33 -12.73 5.10
CA PRO A 128 7.14 -11.82 4.32
C PRO A 128 7.81 -10.79 5.24
N ALA A 129 9.14 -10.80 5.27
CA ALA A 129 9.93 -9.81 5.98
C ALA A 129 9.66 -8.39 5.41
N PRO A 130 9.95 -7.33 6.17
CA PRO A 130 9.97 -5.97 5.64
C PRO A 130 10.84 -5.88 4.39
N LEU A 131 10.33 -5.22 3.35
CA LEU A 131 11.10 -4.96 2.14
C LEU A 131 11.91 -3.68 2.34
N TYR A 132 13.23 -3.80 2.22
CA TYR A 132 14.14 -2.68 2.38
C TYR A 132 14.44 -2.05 1.00
N GLY A 133 13.47 -1.39 0.38
CA GLY A 133 13.69 -0.68 -0.88
C GLY A 133 12.43 -0.05 -1.45
N VAL A 134 12.63 1.03 -2.20
CA VAL A 134 11.53 1.67 -2.93
C VAL A 134 11.04 0.73 -4.02
N HIS A 135 9.72 0.64 -4.10
CA HIS A 135 9.01 -0.16 -5.08
C HIS A 135 7.69 0.55 -5.43
N VAL A 136 7.16 0.19 -6.59
CA VAL A 136 5.80 0.53 -7.01
C VAL A 136 5.04 -0.79 -6.99
N ASP A 137 3.99 -0.88 -6.18
CA ASP A 137 3.22 -2.12 -6.04
C ASP A 137 2.47 -2.48 -7.32
N GLN A 138 1.90 -1.47 -7.98
CA GLN A 138 1.01 -1.65 -9.12
C GLN A 138 1.33 -0.67 -10.23
N SER A 139 1.38 -1.18 -11.47
CA SER A 139 1.37 -0.33 -12.68
C SER A 139 -0.07 -0.07 -13.13
N PHE A 140 -0.28 0.94 -13.98
CA PHE A 140 -1.60 1.22 -14.56
C PHE A 140 -2.20 0.00 -15.26
N LYS A 141 -1.40 -0.75 -16.02
CA LYS A 141 -1.85 -1.98 -16.71
C LYS A 141 -2.18 -3.11 -15.74
N ALA A 142 -1.46 -3.19 -14.61
CA ALA A 142 -1.70 -4.24 -13.62
C ALA A 142 -3.04 -4.04 -12.88
N ALA A 143 -3.49 -2.78 -12.72
CA ALA A 143 -4.71 -2.49 -11.96
C ALA A 143 -5.97 -3.15 -12.53
N GLU A 144 -6.09 -3.26 -13.86
CA GLU A 144 -7.22 -3.94 -14.51
C GLU A 144 -7.21 -5.44 -14.22
N GLY A 145 -6.05 -6.11 -14.39
CA GLY A 145 -5.93 -7.54 -14.06
C GLY A 145 -6.14 -7.84 -12.56
N VAL A 146 -5.79 -6.90 -11.68
CA VAL A 146 -6.11 -6.97 -10.25
C VAL A 146 -7.63 -6.89 -10.04
N ALA A 147 -8.32 -5.95 -10.70
CA ALA A 147 -9.76 -5.84 -10.63
C ALA A 147 -10.46 -7.12 -11.15
N GLU A 148 -10.04 -7.65 -12.29
CA GLU A 148 -10.56 -8.92 -12.85
C GLU A 148 -10.41 -10.08 -11.85
N ARG A 149 -9.23 -10.20 -11.23
CA ARG A 149 -8.96 -11.25 -10.24
C ARG A 149 -9.87 -11.19 -9.02
N TRP A 150 -10.08 -10.00 -8.46
CA TRP A 150 -10.76 -9.85 -7.16
C TRP A 150 -12.25 -9.55 -7.27
N LEU A 151 -12.66 -8.78 -8.29
CA LEU A 151 -14.07 -8.42 -8.52
C LEU A 151 -14.80 -9.40 -9.44
N LYS A 152 -14.06 -10.28 -10.14
CA LYS A 152 -14.59 -11.33 -11.01
C LYS A 152 -15.58 -10.75 -12.04
N GLU A 153 -16.78 -11.32 -12.16
CA GLU A 153 -17.84 -10.89 -13.08
C GLU A 153 -18.22 -9.40 -12.93
N ARG A 154 -18.00 -8.80 -11.76
CA ARG A 154 -18.29 -7.37 -11.54
C ARG A 154 -17.24 -6.45 -12.16
N ALA A 155 -16.05 -6.97 -12.47
CA ALA A 155 -14.93 -6.18 -12.95
C ALA A 155 -15.26 -5.46 -14.27
N GLU A 156 -15.88 -6.15 -15.23
CA GLU A 156 -16.15 -5.61 -16.56
C GLU A 156 -16.97 -4.32 -16.50
N GLU A 157 -18.08 -4.32 -15.76
CA GLU A 157 -18.96 -3.15 -15.62
C GLU A 157 -18.32 -2.03 -14.79
N LEU A 158 -17.51 -2.38 -13.79
CA LEU A 158 -16.84 -1.40 -12.93
C LEU A 158 -15.65 -0.73 -13.63
N LEU A 159 -14.91 -1.46 -14.47
CA LEU A 159 -13.78 -0.93 -15.24
C LEU A 159 -14.24 0.02 -16.36
N LYS A 160 -15.51 -0.04 -16.78
CA LYS A 160 -16.12 0.97 -17.67
C LYS A 160 -16.30 2.34 -17.00
N LYS A 161 -16.18 2.43 -15.66
CA LYS A 161 -16.24 3.72 -14.93
C LYS A 161 -15.00 4.56 -15.22
N PRO A 162 -15.11 5.90 -15.20
CA PRO A 162 -14.00 6.78 -15.56
C PRO A 162 -12.82 6.77 -14.57
N ARG A 163 -13.02 6.25 -13.35
CA ARG A 163 -12.00 6.24 -12.29
C ARG A 163 -12.11 4.98 -11.44
N TYR A 164 -10.96 4.36 -11.18
CA TYR A 164 -10.74 3.31 -10.20
C TYR A 164 -9.36 3.52 -9.58
N GLN A 165 -9.17 3.05 -8.35
CA GLN A 165 -7.93 3.23 -7.61
C GLN A 165 -7.63 1.98 -6.80
N ILE A 166 -6.34 1.67 -6.66
CA ILE A 166 -5.86 0.70 -5.67
C ILE A 166 -5.26 1.53 -4.55
N ILE A 167 -5.77 1.33 -3.34
CA ILE A 167 -5.34 2.05 -2.14
C ILE A 167 -4.75 1.04 -1.18
N ASN A 168 -3.51 1.28 -0.78
CA ASN A 168 -2.89 0.57 0.33
C ASN A 168 -3.24 1.29 1.63
N ALA A 169 -3.77 0.54 2.59
CA ALA A 169 -3.94 1.00 3.96
C ALA A 169 -2.95 0.24 4.85
N SER A 170 -2.25 0.97 5.72
CA SER A 170 -1.29 0.40 6.68
C SER A 170 -1.67 0.82 8.09
N GLU A 171 -1.61 -0.13 9.02
CA GLU A 171 -1.82 0.09 10.45
C GLU A 171 -0.48 -0.12 11.16
N HIS A 172 -0.19 0.75 12.14
CA HIS A 172 1.06 0.81 12.89
C HIS A 172 0.80 0.75 14.38
#